data_AF-A0A6A3B741-F1
#
_entry.id   AF-A0A6A3B741-F1
#
_cell.length_a   1.000
_cell.length_b   1.000
_cell.length_c   1.000
_cell.angle_alpha   90.00
_cell.angle_beta   90.00
_cell.angle_gamma   90.00
#
_symmetry.space_group_name_H-M   'P 1'
#
loop_
_entity.id
_entity.type
_entity.pdbx_description
1 polymer ?
#
loop_
_entity_poly.entity_id
_entity_poly.type
_entity_poly.pdbx_seq_one_letter_code
_entity_poly.pdbx_strand_id
1 'polypeptide(L)' 'MSYLVSFGPNFPKRIHHRATSLPSMASHPQSIGCDAGFQPYFYSSNPNRNLLVGAIVGGLDQNDGFTDDRSDFSL' A
#
# COMPACT_ATOMS: atom_id res chain seq x y z
N MET A 1 -4.19 -6.66 -15.20
CA MET A 1 -3.74 -5.96 -13.98
C MET A 1 -2.29 -5.55 -14.22
N SER A 2 -1.91 -4.31 -13.95
CA SER A 2 -0.49 -3.93 -13.89
C SER A 2 0.06 -4.25 -12.51
N TYR A 3 1.36 -4.51 -12.40
CA TYR A 3 2.10 -4.62 -11.13
C TYR A 3 2.93 -3.37 -10.84
N LEU A 4 2.88 -2.38 -11.75
CA LEU A 4 3.47 -1.07 -11.58
C LEU A 4 2.41 -0.11 -11.03
N VAL A 5 2.66 0.45 -9.86
CA VAL A 5 1.74 1.35 -9.18
C VAL A 5 1.52 2.60 -10.04
N SER A 6 0.24 2.94 -10.24
CA SER A 6 -0.25 4.06 -11.06
C SER A 6 -0.01 3.90 -12.57
N PHE A 7 0.15 2.68 -13.07
CA PHE A 7 0.27 2.40 -14.50
C PHE A 7 -0.89 1.54 -15.01
N GLY A 8 -1.49 1.96 -16.13
CA GLY A 8 -2.61 1.25 -16.75
C GLY A 8 -3.95 1.39 -16.00
N PRO A 9 -5.00 0.71 -16.49
CA PRO A 9 -6.37 0.88 -15.99
C PRO A 9 -6.63 0.20 -14.64
N ASN A 10 -5.78 -0.75 -14.23
CA ASN A 10 -5.89 -1.46 -12.96
C ASN A 10 -4.48 -1.76 -12.42
N PHE A 11 -4.22 -1.42 -11.16
CA PHE A 11 -2.91 -1.53 -10.49
C PHE A 11 -3.10 -1.71 -8.96
N PRO A 12 -2.08 -2.15 -8.22
CA PRO A 12 -2.16 -2.39 -6.77
C PRO A 12 -2.34 -1.07 -6.01
N LYS A 13 -3.27 -1.06 -5.06
CA LYS A 13 -3.60 0.12 -4.26
C LYS A 13 -3.30 -0.08 -2.79
N ARG A 14 -3.01 -1.30 -2.34
CA ARG A 14 -2.75 -1.67 -0.95
C ARG A 14 -1.35 -2.23 -0.75
N ILE A 15 -0.36 -1.73 -1.48
CA ILE A 15 1.03 -2.21 -1.36
C ILE A 15 1.56 -2.16 0.09
N HIS A 16 2.36 -3.15 0.47
CA HIS A 16 3.06 -3.23 1.76
C HIS A 16 4.12 -2.13 1.89
N HIS A 17 3.69 -0.91 2.21
CA HIS A 17 4.59 0.23 2.39
C HIS A 17 4.03 1.20 3.43
N ARG A 18 4.82 1.48 4.48
CA ARG A 18 4.36 2.22 5.66
C ARG A 18 4.03 3.67 5.37
N ALA A 19 4.88 4.40 4.64
CA ALA A 19 4.64 5.82 4.40
C ALA A 19 3.43 6.10 3.50
N THR A 20 3.01 5.11 2.70
CA THR A 20 1.86 5.25 1.79
C THR A 20 0.54 4.90 2.45
N SER A 21 0.54 4.06 3.49
CA SER A 21 -0.66 3.76 4.26
C SER A 21 -1.06 4.91 5.20
N LEU A 22 -0.07 5.63 5.75
CA LEU A 22 -0.28 6.74 6.67
C LEU A 22 -0.82 8.00 5.97
N PRO A 23 -1.55 8.88 6.69
CA PRO A 23 -1.91 10.18 6.17
C PRO A 23 -0.65 11.03 5.92
N SER A 24 -0.72 11.91 4.93
CA SER A 24 0.34 12.88 4.68
C SER A 24 0.34 13.96 5.77
N MET A 25 1.48 14.62 5.97
CA MET A 25 1.61 15.77 6.89
C MET A 25 0.63 16.91 6.58
N ALA A 26 0.25 17.09 5.31
CA ALA A 26 -0.75 18.08 4.92
C ALA A 26 -2.15 17.76 5.47
N SER A 27 -2.48 16.47 5.60
CA SER A 27 -3.78 15.99 6.13
C SER A 27 -3.76 15.70 7.64
N HIS A 28 -2.58 15.39 8.19
CA HIS A 28 -2.37 15.07 9.60
C HIS A 28 -1.00 15.58 10.04
N PRO A 29 -0.88 16.86 10.44
CA PRO A 29 0.39 17.48 10.79
C PRO A 29 0.94 17.05 12.16
N GLN A 30 0.11 16.41 13.00
CA GLN A 30 0.53 15.92 14.31
C GLN A 30 1.43 14.68 14.18
N SER A 31 2.30 14.47 15.16
CA SER A 31 3.11 13.27 15.24
C SER A 31 2.24 12.03 15.46
N ILE A 32 2.50 10.98 14.67
CA ILE A 32 1.92 9.65 14.87
C ILE A 32 2.88 8.85 15.74
N GLY A 33 2.40 8.34 16.88
CA GLY A 33 3.19 7.49 17.77
C GLY A 33 3.63 6.17 17.10
N CYS A 34 4.66 5.51 17.65
CA CYS A 34 5.33 4.36 17.02
C CYS A 34 4.36 3.30 16.47
N ASP A 35 3.38 2.88 17.28
CA ASP A 35 2.42 1.84 16.90
C ASP A 35 1.07 2.40 16.43
N ALA A 36 0.84 3.70 16.61
CA ALA A 36 -0.39 4.38 16.18
C ALA A 36 -0.55 4.42 14.65
N GLY A 37 0.50 4.06 13.91
CA GLY A 37 0.44 3.86 12.47
C GLY A 37 -0.25 2.56 12.04
N PHE A 38 -0.33 1.55 12.92
CA PHE A 38 -0.87 0.24 12.57
C PHE A 38 -2.40 0.26 12.45
N GLN A 39 -3.08 0.68 13.52
CA GLN A 39 -4.51 0.97 13.51
C GLN A 39 -4.70 2.49 13.65
N PRO A 40 -5.53 3.14 12.81
CA PRO A 40 -6.44 2.55 11.82
C PRO A 40 -5.86 2.43 10.40
N TYR A 41 -4.58 2.75 10.17
CA TYR A 41 -4.06 2.99 8.82
C TYR A 41 -3.52 1.74 8.12
N PHE A 42 -2.48 1.10 8.67
CA PHE A 42 -1.83 -0.04 8.02
C PHE A 42 -2.78 -1.24 7.86
N TYR A 43 -3.57 -1.58 8.87
CA TYR A 43 -4.50 -2.71 8.79
C TYR A 43 -5.85 -2.36 8.13
N SER A 44 -6.00 -1.15 7.59
CA SER A 44 -7.21 -0.75 6.88
C SER A 44 -7.43 -1.58 5.61
N SER A 45 -8.67 -1.95 5.33
CA SER A 45 -9.06 -2.51 4.03
C SER A 45 -9.09 -1.47 2.90
N ASN A 46 -8.97 -0.18 3.24
CA ASN A 46 -8.92 0.91 2.27
C ASN A 46 -7.59 0.91 1.49
N PRO A 47 -7.59 1.50 0.27
CA PRO A 47 -6.37 1.86 -0.45
C PRO A 47 -5.36 2.64 0.41
N ASN A 48 -4.09 2.58 0.03
CA ASN A 48 -3.05 3.47 0.52
C ASN A 48 -3.46 4.92 0.26
N ARG A 49 -3.28 5.78 1.26
CA ARG A 49 -3.64 7.21 1.19
C ARG A 49 -2.73 7.98 0.24
N ASN A 50 -1.48 7.56 0.11
CA ASN A 50 -0.53 8.13 -0.84
C ASN A 50 -0.16 7.07 -1.89
N LEU A 51 -0.20 7.44 -3.18
CA LEU A 51 0.24 6.56 -4.27
C LEU A 51 1.76 6.60 -4.40
N LEU A 52 2.41 5.43 -4.38
CA LEU A 52 3.83 5.29 -4.67
C LEU A 52 4.06 5.08 -6.16
N VAL A 53 3.86 6.14 -6.94
CA VAL A 53 3.96 6.08 -8.40
C VAL A 53 5.32 5.50 -8.82
N GLY A 54 5.29 4.51 -9.71
CA GLY A 54 6.51 3.89 -10.24
C GLY A 54 7.04 2.71 -9.43
N ALA A 55 6.42 2.35 -8.30
CA ALA A 55 6.79 1.14 -7.58
C ALA A 55 6.33 -0.13 -8.31
N ILE A 56 7.21 -1.13 -8.38
CA ILE A 56 6.89 -2.50 -8.81
C ILE A 56 6.68 -3.33 -7.55
N VAL A 57 5.56 -4.06 -7.47
CA VAL A 57 5.28 -4.97 -6.33
C VAL A 57 5.97 -6.33 -6.50
N GLY A 58 6.07 -7.12 -5.43
CA GLY A 58 6.73 -8.44 -5.40
C GLY A 58 6.32 -9.35 -6.56
N GLY A 59 5.02 -9.38 -6.84
CA GLY A 59 4.49 -9.93 -8.08
C GLY A 59 3.47 -11.02 -7.81
N LEU A 60 3.50 -12.04 -8.65
CA LEU A 60 2.55 -13.13 -8.70
C LEU A 60 3.07 -14.35 -7.95
N ASP A 61 2.16 -15.14 -7.40
CA ASP A 61 2.49 -16.50 -6.98
C ASP A 61 2.74 -17.43 -8.19
N GLN A 62 3.14 -18.67 -7.90
CA GLN A 62 3.45 -19.69 -8.91
C GLN A 62 2.27 -20.10 -9.83
N ASN A 63 1.05 -19.65 -9.53
CA ASN A 63 -0.17 -19.94 -10.28
C ASN A 63 -0.76 -18.66 -10.91
N ASP A 64 0.05 -17.62 -11.10
CA ASP A 64 -0.38 -16.31 -11.58
C ASP A 64 -1.43 -15.63 -10.67
N GLY A 65 -1.46 -15.98 -9.38
CA GLY A 65 -2.30 -15.36 -8.36
C GLY A 65 -1.71 -14.07 -7.80
N PHE A 66 -2.55 -13.02 -7.68
CA PHE A 66 -2.20 -11.76 -7.01
C PHE A 66 -3.27 -11.36 -6.00
N THR A 67 -2.86 -11.01 -4.79
CA THR A 67 -3.74 -10.38 -3.80
C THR A 67 -3.22 -8.97 -3.49
N ASP A 68 -4.05 -7.94 -3.75
CA ASP A 68 -3.73 -6.56 -3.36
C ASP A 68 -3.99 -6.37 -1.85
N ASP A 69 -3.12 -6.95 -1.02
CA ASP A 69 -3.19 -6.86 0.44
C ASP A 69 -1.92 -6.27 1.04
N ARG A 70 -2.11 -5.35 1.99
CA ARG A 70 -1.03 -4.64 2.68
C ARG A 70 -0.31 -5.53 3.68
N SER A 71 -0.99 -6.55 4.22
CA SER A 71 -0.35 -7.57 5.06
C SER A 71 0.49 -8.54 4.26
N ASP A 72 0.31 -8.62 2.94
CA ASP A 72 1.09 -9.52 2.10
C ASP A 72 2.44 -8.88 1.77
N PHE A 73 3.49 -9.46 2.34
CA PHE A 73 4.89 -9.09 2.12
C PHE A 73 5.65 -10.22 1.41
N SER A 74 4.93 -11.23 0.90
CA SER A 74 5.54 -12.29 0.11
C SER A 74 6.13 -11.71 -1.19
N LEU A 75 7.19 -12.37 -1.65
CA LEU A 75 7.86 -12.09 -2.92
C LEU A 75 7.33 -13.03 -3.99
#